data_AF-A0A723X3F8-F1
#
_entry.id   AF-A0A723X3F8-F1
#
_cell.length_a   1.000
_cell.length_b   1.000
_cell.length_c   1.000
_cell.angle_alpha   90.00
_cell.angle_beta   90.00
_cell.angle_gamma   90.00
#
_symmetry.space_group_name_H-M   'P 1'
#
loop_
_entity.id
_entity.type
_entity.pdbx_description
1 polymer ?
#
loop_
_entity_poly.entity_id
_entity_poly.type
_entity_poly.pdbx_seq_one_letter_code
_entity_poly.pdbx_strand_id
1 'polypeptide(L)' 'LVMAGISTTGVVLSSVAWASDADYDVRLVQDCCYDPDRDAHEALLRSGFGGRVQVV' A
#
# COMPACT_ATOMS: atom_id res chain seq x y z
N LEU A 1 8.12 4.77 7.76
CA LEU A 1 7.01 3.94 8.29
C LEU A 1 6.94 2.65 7.47
N VAL A 2 6.98 1.49 8.11
CA VAL A 2 6.76 0.21 7.42
C VAL A 2 5.32 -0.22 7.68
N MET A 3 4.61 -0.65 6.63
CA MET A 3 3.21 -1.06 6.73
C MET A 3 2.98 -2.43 6.08
N ALA A 4 1.98 -3.12 6.62
CA ALA A 4 1.43 -4.37 6.15
C ALA A 4 -0.02 -4.47 6.65
N GLY A 5 -0.88 -5.20 5.95
CA GLY A 5 -2.27 -5.30 6.37
C GLY A 5 -3.21 -6.00 5.40
N ILE A 6 -4.47 -6.11 5.81
CA ILE A 6 -5.51 -6.81 5.08
C ILE A 6 -6.43 -5.75 4.43
N SER A 7 -6.87 -6.03 3.20
CA SER A 7 -7.51 -5.10 2.28
C SER A 7 -6.54 -4.02 1.79
N THR A 8 -5.74 -4.39 0.79
CA THR A 8 -4.76 -3.52 0.13
C THR A 8 -5.42 -2.31 -0.54
N THR A 9 -6.58 -2.54 -1.16
CA THR A 9 -7.43 -1.53 -1.80
C THR A 9 -8.22 -0.68 -0.78
N GLY A 10 -8.35 -1.16 0.45
CA GLY A 10 -9.14 -0.51 1.50
C GLY A 10 -8.26 0.17 2.54
N VAL A 11 -8.14 -0.44 3.71
CA VAL A 11 -7.50 0.16 4.89
C VAL A 11 -6.02 0.44 4.67
N VAL A 12 -5.33 -0.42 3.93
CA VAL A 12 -3.91 -0.19 3.59
C VAL A 12 -3.78 1.05 2.70
N LEU A 13 -4.60 1.16 1.66
CA LEU A 13 -4.60 2.33 0.76
C LEU A 13 -4.89 3.63 1.52
N SER A 14 -5.90 3.66 2.39
CA SER A 14 -6.24 4.88 3.15
C SER A 14 -5.16 5.27 4.15
N SER A 15 -4.55 4.28 4.82
CA SER A 15 -3.45 4.52 5.75
C SER A 15 -2.19 5.00 5.03
N VAL A 16 -1.89 4.42 3.86
CA VAL A 16 -0.82 4.86 2.96
C VAL A 16 -1.03 6.30 2.51
N ALA A 17 -2.23 6.64 2.06
CA ALA A 17 -2.55 7.99 1.60
C ALA A 17 -2.32 9.01 2.72
N TRP A 18 -2.86 8.74 3.92
CA TRP A 18 -2.65 9.60 5.07
C TRP A 18 -1.18 9.74 5.46
N ALA A 19 -0.42 8.63 5.49
CA ALA A 19 1.00 8.66 5.83
C ALA A 19 1.83 9.40 4.77
N SER A 20 1.48 9.27 3.50
CA SER A 20 2.09 10.02 2.41
C SER A 20 1.80 11.51 2.52
N ASP A 21 0.56 11.90 2.83
CA ASP A 21 0.17 13.30 2.99
C ASP A 21 0.82 13.95 4.23
N ALA A 22 1.23 13.14 5.21
CA ALA A 22 1.97 13.56 6.40
C ALA A 22 3.50 13.49 6.24
N ASP A 23 4.01 13.36 5.00
CA ASP A 23 5.44 13.33 4.66
C ASP A 23 6.26 12.18 5.29
N TYR A 24 5.61 11.05 5.60
CA TYR A 24 6.37 9.86 6.01
C TYR A 24 7.03 9.16 4.82
N ASP A 25 8.27 8.68 5.00
CA ASP A 25 8.88 7.68 4.09
C ASP A 25 8.17 6.34 4.29
N VAL A 26 7.19 6.02 3.44
CA VAL A 26 6.37 4.81 3.56
C VAL A 26 6.97 3.65 2.76
N ARG A 27 7.13 2.50 3.42
CA ARG A 27 7.47 1.22 2.79
C ARG A 27 6.37 0.20 3.05
N LEU A 28 5.83 -0.40 1.99
CA LEU A 28 4.77 -1.38 2.08
C LEU A 28 5.32 -2.77 1.77
N VAL A 29 5.17 -3.71 2.72
CA VAL A 29 5.61 -5.10 2.54
C VAL A 29 4.53 -5.86 1.80
N GLN A 30 4.76 -6.19 0.52
CA GLN A 30 3.73 -6.81 -0.30
C GLN A 30 3.34 -8.21 0.22
N ASP A 31 4.32 -8.96 0.71
CA ASP A 31 4.15 -10.36 1.13
C ASP A 31 3.30 -10.50 2.40
N CYS A 32 3.07 -9.38 3.10
CA CYS A 32 2.21 -9.30 4.28
C CYS A 32 0.92 -8.50 4.00
N CYS A 33 0.61 -8.25 2.72
CA CYS A 33 -0.61 -7.60 2.30
C CYS A 33 -1.59 -8.59 1.64
N TYR A 34 -2.86 -8.49 1.99
CA TYR A 34 -3.92 -9.32 1.39
C TYR A 34 -5.04 -8.44 0.84
N ASP A 35 -5.68 -8.88 -0.23
CA ASP A 35 -6.95 -8.31 -0.71
C ASP A 35 -7.80 -9.44 -1.32
N PRO A 36 -9.13 -9.43 -1.13
CA PRO A 36 -10.02 -10.35 -1.85
C PRO A 36 -9.97 -10.16 -3.37
N ASP A 37 -9.71 -8.94 -3.86
CA ASP A 37 -9.52 -8.67 -5.30
C ASP A 37 -8.03 -8.70 -5.64
N ARG A 38 -7.58 -9.83 -6.19
CA ARG A 38 -6.17 -10.09 -6.53
C ARG A 38 -5.68 -9.19 -7.67
N ASP A 39 -6.54 -8.88 -8.63
CA ASP A 39 -6.16 -8.05 -9.78
C ASP A 39 -5.97 -6.59 -9.35
N ALA A 40 -6.87 -6.08 -8.50
CA ALA A 40 -6.76 -4.75 -7.93
C ALA A 40 -5.54 -4.64 -6.99
N HIS A 41 -5.29 -5.65 -6.16
CA HIS A 41 -4.11 -5.73 -5.30
C HIS A 41 -2.80 -5.63 -6.08
N GLU A 42 -2.62 -6.47 -7.10
CA GLU A 42 -1.39 -6.43 -7.89
C GLU A 42 -1.25 -5.14 -8.70
N ALA A 43 -2.34 -4.58 -9.22
CA ALA A 43 -2.33 -3.30 -9.92
C ALA A 43 -1.88 -2.14 -9.00
N LEU A 44 -2.40 -2.09 -7.77
CA LEU A 44 -2.02 -1.09 -6.77
C LEU A 44 -0.54 -1.21 -6.39
N LEU A 45 -0.07 -2.42 -6.08
CA LEU A 45 1.33 -2.66 -5.74
C LEU A 45 2.26 -2.27 -6.89
N ARG A 46 1.94 -2.67 -8.14
CA ARG A 46 2.74 -2.29 -9.33
C ARG A 46 2.78 -0.79 -9.55
N SER A 47 1.68 -0.07 -9.26
CA SER A 47 1.63 1.38 -9.39
C SER A 47 2.44 2.12 -8.31
N GLY A 48 2.87 1.44 -7.25
CA GLY A 48 3.53 2.05 -6.09
C GLY A 48 2.67 3.14 -5.45
N PHE A 49 1.33 2.99 -5.49
CA PHE A 49 0.38 3.99 -5.03
C PHE A 49 0.58 5.37 -5.71
N GLY A 50 0.86 5.35 -7.02
CA GLY A 50 1.18 6.56 -7.79
C GLY A 50 2.61 7.08 -7.54
N GLY A 51 3.54 6.18 -7.22
CA GLY A 51 4.95 6.50 -6.93
C GLY A 51 5.20 7.11 -5.55
N ARG A 52 4.19 7.14 -4.68
CA ARG A 52 4.27 7.72 -3.32
C ARG A 52 4.87 6.77 -2.30
N VAL A 53 4.90 5.48 -2.60
CA VAL A 53 5.32 4.42 -1.66
C VAL A 53 6.32 3.50 -2.32
N GLN A 54 7.33 3.10 -1.55
CA GLN A 54 8.21 2.02 -1.94
C GLN A 54 7.60 0.68 -1.54
N VAL A 55 7.28 -0.15 -2.53
CA VAL A 55 6.87 -1.54 -2.29
C VAL A 55 8.12 -2.40 -2.12
N VAL A 56 8.15 -3.17 -1.03
CA VAL A 56 9.26 -4.05 -0.62
C VAL A 56 8.80 -5.48 -0.42
#